data_AF-A0A3B8Q4X7-F1
#
_entry.id   AF-A0A3B8Q4X7-F1
#
_cell.length_a   1.000
_cell.length_b   1.000
_cell.length_c   1.000
_cell.angle_alpha   90.00
_cell.angle_beta   90.00
_cell.angle_gamma   90.00
#
_symmetry.space_group_name_H-M   'P 1'
#
loop_
_entity.id
_entity.type
_entity.pdbx_description
1 polymer ?
#
loop_
_entity_poly.entity_id
_entity_poly.type
_entity_poly.pdbx_seq_one_letter_code
_entity_poly.pdbx_strand_id
1 'polypeptide(L)'
;MAAVEAHDNVWPMAFDGTDFVDTDYTQPRAAGPSGRAPTREELDAQLTGTQQQLARLRQAQEQLERARAAVEEMRRQRAEFTAGRAEMLQSLTRSIGILQKAELEARRDAEQMSKSLSGLQQALVEVEHLNEQAWSAEGWEQELNRALTGIENARMEYNTARLKWPILDGKTSGAATNSPTPTSEPSLAALPLGRLFKLGLALNWPVALMVLLSLVAFLFVMFKR
;
A
#
# COMPACT_ATOMS: atom_id res chain seq x y z
N MET A 1 -32.69 -11.80 -39.01
CA MET A 1 -32.51 -10.63 -38.11
C MET A 1 -31.09 -10.71 -37.58
N ALA A 2 -30.17 -9.79 -37.78
CA ALA A 2 -30.12 -8.56 -38.56
C ALA A 2 -28.65 -8.35 -38.93
N ALA A 3 -28.40 -7.75 -40.09
CA ALA A 3 -27.11 -7.24 -40.50
C ALA A 3 -26.74 -6.01 -39.64
N VAL A 4 -25.45 -5.87 -39.32
CA VAL A 4 -24.78 -4.64 -38.83
C VAL A 4 -23.37 -4.74 -39.42
N GLU A 5 -23.10 -4.26 -40.62
CA GLU A 5 -22.87 -2.86 -41.03
C GLU A 5 -21.67 -2.21 -40.34
N ALA A 6 -20.61 -2.11 -41.15
CA ALA A 6 -19.49 -1.16 -41.20
C ALA A 6 -19.22 -0.23 -40.00
N HIS A 7 -17.96 -0.22 -39.57
CA HIS A 7 -17.26 1.06 -39.43
C HIS A 7 -15.82 0.91 -39.92
N ASP A 8 -15.60 1.46 -41.10
CA ASP A 8 -14.30 1.83 -41.62
C ASP A 8 -13.55 2.71 -40.61
N ASN A 9 -12.28 2.41 -40.40
CA ASN A 9 -11.31 3.44 -40.03
C ASN A 9 -9.96 3.10 -40.67
N VAL A 10 -9.95 3.28 -41.99
CA VAL A 10 -8.98 4.10 -42.72
C VAL A 10 -7.67 4.36 -41.98
N TRP A 11 -6.66 3.51 -42.23
CA TRP A 11 -5.27 3.92 -42.21
C TRP A 11 -4.83 4.13 -43.65
N PRO A 12 -4.72 5.36 -44.17
CA PRO A 12 -4.14 5.60 -45.47
C PRO A 12 -2.72 6.10 -45.23
N MET A 13 -1.79 5.19 -44.91
CA MET A 13 -0.36 5.45 -45.16
C MET A 13 0.31 4.10 -45.43
N ALA A 14 -0.01 3.52 -46.58
CA ALA A 14 1.01 2.82 -47.33
C ALA A 14 2.12 3.86 -47.55
N PHE A 15 3.32 3.58 -47.03
CA PHE A 15 4.50 4.38 -47.35
C PHE A 15 4.67 4.31 -48.87
N ASP A 16 4.31 5.38 -49.56
CA ASP A 16 4.49 5.48 -50.99
C ASP A 16 6.00 5.56 -51.23
N GLY A 17 6.57 4.48 -51.75
CA GLY A 17 7.99 4.37 -52.08
C GLY A 17 8.44 5.34 -53.17
N THR A 18 7.58 6.24 -53.63
CA THR A 18 7.90 7.27 -54.63
C THR A 18 8.11 8.68 -54.06
N ASP A 19 7.95 8.91 -52.75
CA ASP A 19 8.13 10.24 -52.15
C ASP A 19 9.62 10.61 -51.88
N PHE A 20 10.56 9.71 -52.19
CA PHE A 20 11.97 10.05 -52.34
C PHE A 20 12.27 10.47 -53.78
N VAL A 21 11.67 11.60 -54.19
CA VAL A 21 12.20 12.33 -55.34
C VAL A 21 13.34 13.20 -54.82
N ASP A 22 14.58 12.72 -55.01
CA ASP A 22 15.78 13.57 -54.98
C ASP A 22 15.58 14.70 -56.01
N THR A 23 14.95 15.78 -55.58
CA THR A 23 14.61 16.94 -56.43
C THR A 23 15.82 17.85 -56.65
N ASP A 24 16.96 17.53 -56.04
CA ASP A 24 18.16 18.38 -56.08
C ASP A 24 19.26 17.86 -57.01
N TYR A 25 19.00 16.87 -57.88
CA TYR A 25 19.92 16.58 -59.00
C TYR A 25 19.60 17.46 -60.22
N THR A 26 19.74 18.78 -60.05
CA THR A 26 19.76 19.73 -61.17
C THR A 26 20.99 19.47 -62.06
N GLN A 27 20.72 19.40 -63.37
CA GLN A 27 21.63 19.17 -64.49
C GLN A 27 22.99 19.90 -64.43
N PRO A 28 24.02 19.36 -65.13
CA PRO A 28 25.34 19.97 -65.20
C PRO A 28 25.23 21.39 -65.77
N ARG A 29 25.69 22.37 -64.99
CA ARG A 29 25.75 23.77 -65.40
C ARG A 29 26.59 23.88 -66.68
N ALA A 30 25.96 24.38 -67.75
CA ALA A 30 26.65 24.74 -68.98
C ALA A 30 27.84 25.66 -68.66
N ALA A 31 29.03 25.26 -69.11
CA ALA A 31 30.25 26.03 -69.02
C ALA A 31 30.15 27.28 -69.91
N GLY A 32 29.90 28.43 -69.30
CA GLY A 32 30.09 29.76 -69.90
C GLY A 32 31.53 30.25 -69.71
N PRO A 33 32.10 31.01 -70.66
CA PRO A 33 33.52 31.33 -70.68
C PRO A 33 33.84 32.45 -69.70
N SER A 34 34.51 32.12 -68.60
CA SER A 34 35.26 33.11 -67.84
C SER A 34 36.29 32.42 -66.96
N GLY A 35 37.46 32.15 -67.55
CA GLY A 35 38.72 32.04 -66.81
C GLY A 35 39.16 33.40 -66.24
N ARG A 36 38.22 34.15 -65.65
CA ARG A 36 38.48 35.39 -64.91
C ARG A 36 38.43 35.01 -63.43
N ALA A 37 39.51 35.29 -62.71
CA ALA A 37 39.54 35.11 -61.27
C ALA A 37 38.33 35.87 -60.66
N PRO A 38 37.54 35.23 -59.79
CA PRO A 38 36.39 35.87 -59.17
C PRO A 38 36.82 37.19 -58.52
N THR A 39 36.02 38.23 -58.72
CA THR A 39 36.33 39.53 -58.14
C THR A 39 36.17 39.44 -56.61
N ARG A 40 36.98 40.20 -55.87
CA ARG A 40 37.00 40.15 -54.39
C ARG A 40 35.60 40.40 -53.81
N GLU A 41 34.84 41.30 -54.42
CA GLU A 41 33.47 41.65 -54.03
C GLU A 41 32.47 40.49 -54.24
N GLU A 42 32.60 39.69 -55.29
CA GLU A 42 31.75 38.50 -55.49
C GLU A 42 32.05 37.39 -54.48
N LEU A 43 33.32 37.22 -54.09
CA LEU A 43 33.72 36.28 -53.05
C LEU A 43 33.20 36.72 -51.68
N ASP A 44 33.29 38.01 -51.38
CA ASP A 44 32.76 38.58 -50.13
C ASP A 44 31.23 38.42 -50.08
N ALA A 45 30.52 38.67 -51.19
CA ALA A 45 29.07 38.45 -51.30
C ALA A 45 28.70 36.97 -51.07
N GLN A 46 29.41 36.02 -51.70
CA GLN A 46 29.22 34.58 -51.48
C GLN A 46 29.53 34.17 -50.03
N LEU A 47 30.58 34.73 -49.43
CA LEU A 47 30.93 34.48 -48.04
C LEU A 47 29.83 34.96 -47.08
N THR A 48 29.27 36.16 -47.28
CA THR A 48 28.11 36.63 -46.50
C THR A 48 26.88 35.76 -46.69
N GLY A 49 26.57 35.36 -47.93
CA GLY A 49 25.42 34.49 -48.22
C GLY A 49 25.51 33.13 -47.53
N THR A 50 26.68 32.50 -47.60
CA THR A 50 26.96 31.23 -46.91
C THR A 50 26.94 31.37 -45.40
N GLN A 51 27.50 32.45 -44.82
CA GLN A 51 27.41 32.72 -43.38
C GLN A 51 25.95 32.88 -42.93
N GLN A 52 25.13 33.57 -43.74
CA GLN A 52 23.72 33.77 -43.43
C GLN A 52 22.92 32.46 -43.50
N GLN A 53 23.23 31.58 -44.47
CA GLN A 53 22.68 30.23 -44.54
C GLN A 53 23.09 29.38 -43.33
N LEU A 54 24.35 29.46 -42.90
CA LEU A 54 24.86 28.77 -41.70
C LEU A 54 24.13 29.23 -40.44
N ALA A 55 23.88 30.54 -40.30
CA ALA A 55 23.11 31.09 -39.19
C ALA A 55 21.66 30.57 -39.20
N ARG A 56 21.01 30.54 -40.37
CA ARG A 56 19.65 29.98 -40.51
C ARG A 56 19.60 28.49 -40.16
N LEU A 57 20.57 27.70 -40.62
CA LEU A 57 20.66 26.28 -40.31
C LEU A 57 20.87 26.02 -38.82
N ARG A 58 21.76 26.78 -38.16
CA ARG A 58 21.94 26.69 -36.70
C ARG A 58 20.66 27.02 -35.94
N GLN A 59 19.96 28.08 -36.36
CA GLN A 59 18.71 28.48 -35.71
C GLN A 59 17.59 27.43 -35.93
N ALA A 60 17.59 26.75 -37.08
CA ALA A 60 16.70 25.61 -37.33
C ALA A 60 17.08 24.39 -36.48
N GLN A 61 18.37 24.09 -36.34
CA GLN A 61 18.88 23.02 -35.50
C GLN A 61 18.48 23.21 -34.03
N GLU A 62 18.67 24.41 -33.45
CA GLU A 62 18.27 24.67 -32.07
C GLU A 62 16.75 24.51 -31.85
N GLN A 63 15.94 24.91 -32.82
CA GLN A 63 14.49 24.71 -32.75
C GLN A 63 14.13 23.22 -32.78
N LEU A 64 14.82 22.45 -33.62
CA LEU A 64 14.63 21.01 -33.71
C LEU A 64 15.06 20.31 -32.42
N GLU A 65 16.18 20.71 -31.83
CA GLU A 65 16.66 20.19 -30.53
C GLU A 65 15.67 20.51 -29.40
N ARG A 66 15.12 21.73 -29.36
CA ARG A 66 14.07 22.09 -28.40
C ARG A 66 12.79 21.29 -28.60
N ALA A 67 12.34 21.14 -29.85
CA ALA A 67 11.17 20.33 -30.16
C ALA A 67 11.38 18.86 -29.78
N ARG A 68 12.57 18.32 -30.05
CA ARG A 68 12.96 16.97 -29.65
C ARG A 68 12.95 16.80 -28.14
N ALA A 69 13.56 17.71 -27.40
CA ALA A 69 13.56 17.69 -25.94
C ALA A 69 12.12 17.73 -25.37
N ALA A 70 11.24 18.54 -25.95
CA ALA A 70 9.83 18.59 -25.55
C ALA A 70 9.10 17.26 -25.80
N VAL A 71 9.33 16.61 -26.95
CA VAL A 71 8.73 15.30 -27.26
C VAL A 71 9.28 14.20 -26.35
N GLU A 72 10.58 14.21 -26.05
CA GLU A 72 11.20 13.25 -25.14
C GLU A 72 10.66 13.39 -23.71
N GLU A 73 10.47 14.62 -23.22
CA GLU A 73 9.86 14.88 -21.92
C GLU A 73 8.40 14.39 -21.87
N MET A 74 7.60 14.66 -22.91
CA MET A 74 6.23 14.15 -22.99
C MET A 74 6.19 12.62 -23.02
N ARG A 75 7.15 11.96 -23.70
CA ARG A 75 7.27 10.50 -23.70
C ARG A 75 7.60 9.97 -22.31
N ARG A 76 8.50 10.63 -21.59
CA ARG A 76 8.84 10.28 -20.21
C ARG A 76 7.62 10.38 -19.29
N GLN A 77 6.92 11.52 -19.33
CA GLN A 77 5.71 11.73 -18.52
C GLN A 77 4.62 10.70 -18.86
N ARG A 78 4.47 10.37 -20.15
CA ARG A 78 3.53 9.32 -20.57
C ARG A 78 3.90 7.95 -20.02
N ALA A 79 5.19 7.59 -20.05
CA ALA A 79 5.68 6.33 -19.50
C ALA A 79 5.41 6.24 -17.99
N GLU A 80 5.77 7.29 -17.23
CA GLU A 80 5.52 7.40 -15.80
C GLU A 80 4.02 7.29 -15.48
N PHE A 81 3.16 7.99 -16.22
CA PHE A 81 1.71 7.87 -16.09
C PHE A 81 1.21 6.45 -16.34
N THR A 82 1.67 5.79 -17.41
CA THR A 82 1.21 4.44 -17.74
C THR A 82 1.66 3.41 -16.71
N ALA A 83 2.90 3.51 -16.23
CA ALA A 83 3.44 2.65 -15.19
C ALA A 83 2.68 2.85 -13.87
N GLY A 84 2.53 4.11 -13.41
CA GLY A 84 1.81 4.44 -12.19
C GLY A 84 0.33 4.02 -12.25
N ARG A 85 -0.33 4.18 -13.40
CA ARG A 85 -1.72 3.71 -13.59
C ARG A 85 -1.82 2.18 -13.46
N ALA A 86 -0.90 1.43 -14.07
CA ALA A 86 -0.90 -0.03 -13.98
C ALA A 86 -0.66 -0.52 -12.55
N GLU A 87 0.30 0.07 -11.86
CA GLU A 87 0.60 -0.21 -10.45
C GLU A 87 -0.60 0.07 -9.55
N MET A 88 -1.22 1.24 -9.69
CA MET A 88 -2.37 1.63 -8.90
C MET A 88 -3.59 0.74 -9.17
N LEU A 89 -3.85 0.38 -10.43
CA LEU A 89 -4.93 -0.56 -10.75
C LEU A 89 -4.73 -1.91 -10.07
N GLN A 90 -3.51 -2.46 -10.11
CA GLN A 90 -3.20 -3.73 -9.47
C GLN A 90 -3.31 -3.63 -7.93
N SER A 91 -2.74 -2.59 -7.33
CA SER A 91 -2.75 -2.36 -5.89
C SER A 91 -4.19 -2.18 -5.37
N LEU A 92 -4.97 -1.33 -6.03
CA LEU A 92 -6.37 -1.10 -5.67
C LEU A 92 -7.20 -2.37 -5.80
N THR A 93 -7.09 -3.08 -6.92
CA THR A 93 -7.83 -4.35 -7.14
C THR A 93 -7.53 -5.36 -6.04
N ARG A 94 -6.24 -5.54 -5.69
CA ARG A 94 -5.83 -6.42 -4.59
C ARG A 94 -6.42 -5.95 -3.25
N SER A 95 -6.27 -4.67 -2.93
CA SER A 95 -6.71 -4.11 -1.65
C SER A 95 -8.22 -4.22 -1.45
N ILE A 96 -9.00 -3.99 -2.51
CA ILE A 96 -10.45 -4.15 -2.52
C ILE A 96 -10.81 -5.61 -2.20
N GLY A 97 -10.16 -6.58 -2.85
CA GLY A 97 -10.42 -7.99 -2.59
C GLY A 97 -10.12 -8.41 -1.15
N ILE A 98 -9.02 -7.91 -0.56
CA ILE A 98 -8.68 -8.18 0.85
C ILE A 98 -9.73 -7.56 1.77
N LEU A 99 -10.13 -6.31 1.51
CA LEU A 99 -11.09 -5.59 2.34
C LEU A 99 -12.48 -6.23 2.28
N GLN A 100 -12.93 -6.66 1.09
CA GLN A 100 -14.19 -7.39 0.93
C GLN A 100 -14.19 -8.71 1.70
N LYS A 101 -13.08 -9.45 1.68
CA LYS A 101 -12.96 -10.68 2.47
C LYS A 101 -13.03 -10.38 3.98
N ALA A 102 -12.29 -9.37 4.44
CA ALA A 102 -12.30 -8.96 5.84
C ALA A 102 -13.68 -8.47 6.29
N GLU A 103 -14.42 -7.77 5.43
CA GLU A 103 -15.79 -7.34 5.69
C GLU A 103 -16.73 -8.55 5.88
N LEU A 104 -16.67 -9.53 4.98
CA LEU A 104 -17.50 -10.74 5.08
C LEU A 104 -17.16 -11.56 6.34
N GLU A 105 -15.88 -11.67 6.67
CA GLU A 105 -15.41 -12.34 7.89
C GLU A 105 -15.92 -11.61 9.14
N ALA A 106 -15.80 -10.28 9.20
CA ALA A 106 -16.31 -9.48 10.30
C ALA A 106 -17.84 -9.60 10.45
N ARG A 107 -18.59 -9.63 9.34
CA ARG A 107 -20.05 -9.87 9.35
C ARG A 107 -20.39 -11.25 9.91
N ARG A 108 -19.69 -12.29 9.47
CA ARG A 108 -19.86 -13.66 9.98
C ARG A 108 -19.52 -13.75 11.47
N ASP A 109 -18.46 -13.09 11.92
CA ASP A 109 -18.08 -13.06 13.33
C ASP A 109 -19.14 -12.34 14.16
N ALA A 110 -19.70 -11.24 13.67
CA ALA A 110 -20.80 -10.53 14.33
C ALA A 110 -22.06 -11.41 14.45
N GLU A 111 -22.42 -12.16 13.40
CA GLU A 111 -23.53 -13.12 13.45
C GLU A 111 -23.28 -14.27 14.43
N GLN A 112 -22.02 -14.72 14.55
CA GLN A 112 -21.67 -15.74 15.53
C GLN A 112 -21.71 -15.18 16.96
N MET A 113 -21.25 -13.95 17.15
CA MET A 113 -21.29 -13.25 18.43
C MET A 113 -22.74 -13.04 18.88
N SER A 114 -23.63 -12.65 17.97
CA SER A 114 -25.05 -12.47 18.28
C SER A 114 -25.73 -13.78 18.71
N LYS A 115 -25.38 -14.91 18.07
CA LYS A 115 -25.85 -16.24 18.49
C LYS A 115 -25.37 -16.61 19.89
N SER A 116 -24.10 -16.38 20.21
CA SER A 116 -23.58 -16.61 21.56
C SER A 116 -24.23 -15.68 22.58
N LEU A 117 -24.49 -14.42 22.22
CA LEU A 117 -25.18 -13.47 23.08
C LEU A 117 -26.62 -13.92 23.37
N SER A 118 -27.37 -14.39 22.38
CA SER A 118 -28.71 -14.95 22.60
C SER A 118 -28.68 -16.19 23.50
N GLY A 119 -27.70 -17.08 23.31
CA GLY A 119 -27.52 -18.27 24.16
C GLY A 119 -27.25 -17.90 25.62
N LEU A 120 -26.35 -16.94 25.84
CA LEU A 120 -26.06 -16.41 27.18
C LEU A 120 -27.27 -15.73 27.83
N GLN A 121 -28.05 -14.95 27.07
CA GLN A 121 -29.28 -14.33 27.58
C GLN A 121 -30.32 -15.37 27.97
N GLN A 122 -30.51 -16.40 27.15
CA GLN A 122 -31.43 -17.49 27.46
C GLN A 122 -30.99 -18.23 28.73
N ALA A 123 -29.71 -18.56 28.85
CA ALA A 123 -29.15 -19.19 30.05
C ALA A 123 -29.32 -18.31 31.30
N LEU A 124 -29.18 -16.99 31.17
CA LEU A 124 -29.44 -16.05 32.26
C LEU A 124 -30.89 -16.11 32.72
N VAL A 125 -31.85 -16.02 31.78
CA VAL A 125 -33.28 -16.11 32.08
C VAL A 125 -33.62 -17.45 32.75
N GLU A 126 -33.07 -18.56 32.26
CA GLU A 126 -33.27 -19.89 32.87
C GLU A 126 -32.81 -19.93 34.34
N VAL A 127 -31.67 -19.32 34.66
CA VAL A 127 -31.14 -19.25 36.04
C VAL A 127 -31.93 -18.26 36.89
N GLU A 128 -32.33 -17.10 36.36
CA GLU A 128 -33.12 -16.09 37.09
C GLU A 128 -34.52 -16.61 37.47
N HIS A 129 -35.11 -17.47 36.65
CA HIS A 129 -36.41 -18.08 36.93
C HIS A 129 -36.36 -19.23 37.96
N LEU A 130 -35.17 -19.64 38.42
CA LEU A 130 -35.05 -20.63 39.47
C LEU A 130 -35.50 -20.01 40.81
N ASN A 131 -36.66 -20.46 41.29
CA ASN A 131 -37.25 -19.99 42.53
C ASN A 131 -37.54 -21.17 43.46
N GLU A 132 -36.63 -21.41 44.40
CA GLU A 132 -36.74 -22.46 45.42
C GLU A 132 -37.95 -22.27 46.34
N GLN A 133 -38.37 -21.02 46.60
CA GLN A 133 -39.49 -20.75 47.51
C GLN A 133 -40.86 -21.15 46.91
N ALA A 134 -40.93 -21.37 45.59
CA ALA A 134 -42.14 -21.79 44.91
C ALA A 134 -42.34 -23.32 44.90
N TRP A 135 -41.36 -24.09 45.37
CA TRP A 135 -41.36 -25.54 45.28
C TRP A 135 -42.27 -26.21 46.31
N SER A 136 -42.91 -27.31 45.93
CA SER A 136 -43.76 -28.09 46.84
C SER A 136 -42.94 -29.14 47.59
N ALA A 137 -43.33 -29.45 48.84
CA ALA A 137 -42.64 -30.46 49.65
C ALA A 137 -42.69 -31.87 49.02
N GLU A 138 -43.74 -32.16 48.25
CA GLU A 138 -43.95 -33.45 47.58
C GLU A 138 -43.09 -33.62 46.32
N GLY A 139 -42.73 -32.51 45.65
CA GLY A 139 -41.99 -32.50 44.39
C GLY A 139 -40.54 -31.99 44.48
N TRP A 140 -40.06 -31.64 45.68
CA TRP A 140 -38.84 -30.88 45.85
C TRP A 140 -37.59 -31.53 45.23
N GLU A 141 -37.43 -32.86 45.37
CA GLU A 141 -36.26 -33.57 44.81
C GLU A 141 -36.24 -33.51 43.27
N GLN A 142 -37.41 -33.58 42.65
CA GLN A 142 -37.54 -33.48 41.20
C GLN A 142 -37.24 -32.06 40.71
N GLU A 143 -37.77 -31.04 41.41
CA GLU A 143 -37.54 -29.64 41.08
C GLU A 143 -36.09 -29.23 41.31
N LEU A 144 -35.45 -29.72 42.39
CA LEU A 144 -34.04 -29.54 42.65
C LEU A 144 -33.18 -30.14 41.52
N ASN A 145 -33.44 -31.39 41.13
CA ASN A 145 -32.68 -32.03 40.05
C ASN A 145 -32.85 -31.28 38.71
N ARG A 146 -34.05 -30.76 38.43
CA ARG A 146 -34.29 -29.92 37.25
C ARG A 146 -33.53 -28.60 37.33
N ALA A 147 -33.52 -27.94 38.49
CA ALA A 147 -32.80 -26.69 38.71
C ALA A 147 -31.29 -26.89 38.58
N LEU A 148 -30.73 -27.95 39.16
CA LEU A 148 -29.31 -28.31 39.03
C LEU A 148 -28.93 -28.57 37.57
N THR A 149 -29.78 -29.25 36.81
CA THR A 149 -29.57 -29.47 35.37
C THR A 149 -29.58 -28.14 34.60
N GLY A 150 -30.49 -27.23 34.93
CA GLY A 150 -30.54 -25.89 34.32
C GLY A 150 -29.28 -25.06 34.61
N ILE A 151 -28.78 -25.11 35.85
CA ILE A 151 -27.54 -24.43 36.24
C ILE A 151 -26.34 -25.00 35.47
N GLU A 152 -26.26 -26.32 35.30
CA GLU A 152 -25.16 -26.94 34.56
C GLU A 152 -25.23 -26.60 33.06
N ASN A 153 -26.43 -26.57 32.48
CA ASN A 153 -26.63 -26.09 31.11
C ASN A 153 -26.14 -24.65 30.93
N ALA A 154 -26.49 -23.76 31.86
CA ALA A 154 -26.02 -22.37 31.83
C ALA A 154 -24.49 -22.26 31.96
N ARG A 155 -23.86 -23.10 32.79
CA ARG A 155 -22.39 -23.16 32.90
C ARG A 155 -21.74 -23.63 31.61
N MET A 156 -22.29 -24.64 30.95
CA MET A 156 -21.78 -25.11 29.66
C MET A 156 -21.85 -24.02 28.59
N GLU A 157 -22.97 -23.29 28.51
CA GLU A 157 -23.13 -22.20 27.53
C GLU A 157 -22.15 -21.05 27.81
N TYR A 158 -21.98 -20.68 29.08
CA TYR A 158 -21.01 -19.66 29.47
C TYR A 158 -19.57 -20.05 29.16
N ASN A 159 -19.17 -21.27 29.49
CA ASN A 159 -17.82 -21.76 29.19
C ASN A 159 -17.55 -21.85 27.70
N THR A 160 -18.54 -22.32 26.92
CA THR A 160 -18.46 -22.36 25.45
C THR A 160 -18.28 -20.96 24.87
N ALA A 161 -19.04 -19.98 25.36
CA ALA A 161 -18.90 -18.59 24.94
C ALA A 161 -17.52 -18.01 25.30
N ARG A 162 -16.99 -18.27 26.49
CA ARG A 162 -15.65 -17.80 26.90
C ARG A 162 -14.53 -18.36 26.05
N LEU A 163 -14.57 -19.67 25.76
CA LEU A 163 -13.58 -20.32 24.90
C LEU A 163 -13.58 -19.72 23.49
N LYS A 164 -14.77 -19.37 22.98
CA LYS A 164 -14.93 -18.77 21.66
C LYS A 164 -14.60 -17.28 21.63
N TRP A 165 -14.89 -16.56 22.70
CA TRP A 165 -14.79 -15.10 22.78
C TRP A 165 -13.86 -14.67 23.93
N PRO A 166 -12.53 -14.61 23.70
CA PRO A 166 -11.54 -14.23 24.72
C PRO A 166 -11.75 -12.84 25.34
N ILE A 167 -12.54 -11.98 24.68
CA ILE A 167 -12.93 -10.67 25.22
C ILE A 167 -13.70 -10.80 26.54
N LEU A 168 -14.39 -11.92 26.77
CA LEU A 168 -15.09 -12.20 28.02
C LEU A 168 -14.12 -12.44 29.19
N ASP A 169 -12.86 -12.77 28.92
CA ASP A 169 -11.80 -12.92 29.92
C ASP A 169 -11.06 -11.61 30.20
N GLY A 170 -11.52 -10.47 29.64
CA GLY A 170 -10.84 -9.18 29.75
C GLY A 170 -9.54 -9.10 28.94
N LYS A 171 -9.20 -10.16 28.19
CA LYS A 171 -8.11 -10.14 27.21
C LYS A 171 -8.69 -9.46 25.97
N THR A 172 -8.56 -8.14 25.90
CA THR A 172 -8.83 -7.40 24.67
C THR A 172 -8.03 -8.09 23.57
N SER A 173 -8.71 -8.78 22.66
CA SER A 173 -8.08 -9.32 21.47
C SER A 173 -7.50 -8.11 20.76
N GLY A 174 -6.20 -7.90 20.90
CA GLY A 174 -5.50 -6.79 20.28
C GLY A 174 -5.86 -6.83 18.81
N ALA A 175 -6.43 -5.72 18.35
CA ALA A 175 -6.88 -5.44 17.00
C ALA A 175 -6.32 -6.41 15.96
N ALA A 176 -7.24 -7.02 15.20
CA ALA A 176 -6.97 -7.61 13.91
C ALA A 176 -6.15 -6.63 13.05
N THR A 177 -4.83 -6.72 13.14
CA THR A 177 -3.90 -6.13 12.19
C THR A 177 -3.70 -7.21 11.14
N ASN A 178 -4.68 -7.35 10.25
CA ASN A 178 -4.49 -8.02 8.97
C ASN A 178 -3.63 -7.11 8.08
N SER A 179 -2.35 -6.98 8.44
CA SER A 179 -1.30 -6.65 7.49
C SER A 179 -0.70 -7.99 7.07
N PRO A 180 -0.57 -8.30 5.76
CA PRO A 180 0.24 -9.42 5.33
C PRO A 180 1.71 -9.04 5.58
N THR A 181 2.17 -9.15 6.82
CA THR A 181 3.59 -9.05 7.14
C THR A 181 4.22 -10.42 6.91
N PRO A 182 5.20 -10.54 5.99
CA PRO A 182 6.03 -11.73 5.94
C PRO A 182 6.73 -11.87 7.29
N THR A 183 6.85 -13.11 7.77
CA THR A 183 7.63 -13.53 8.95
C THR A 183 8.73 -12.54 9.27
N SER A 184 8.47 -11.65 10.20
CA SER A 184 9.44 -10.70 10.73
C SER A 184 9.35 -10.83 12.22
N GLU A 185 10.48 -11.20 12.81
CA GLU A 185 10.67 -11.33 14.25
C GLU A 185 10.06 -10.14 15.00
N PRO A 186 9.60 -10.34 16.26
CA PRO A 186 8.98 -9.27 17.04
C PRO A 186 9.95 -8.09 17.16
N SER A 187 9.77 -7.09 16.29
CA SER A 187 10.61 -5.92 16.28
C SER A 187 10.37 -5.12 17.56
N LEU A 188 11.46 -4.68 18.20
CA LEU A 188 11.42 -3.86 19.40
C LEU A 188 10.58 -2.57 19.22
N ALA A 189 10.41 -2.12 17.97
CA ALA A 189 9.64 -0.94 17.59
C ALA A 189 8.11 -1.11 17.75
N ALA A 190 7.60 -2.35 17.82
CA ALA A 190 6.17 -2.61 17.99
C ALA A 190 5.73 -2.69 19.46
N LEU A 191 6.67 -2.60 20.42
CA LEU A 191 6.34 -2.64 21.83
C LEU A 191 5.89 -1.26 22.35
N PRO A 192 4.87 -1.20 23.22
CA PRO A 192 4.47 0.06 23.83
C PRO A 192 5.63 0.66 24.64
N LEU A 193 5.79 1.99 24.59
CA LEU A 193 6.85 2.76 25.25
C LEU A 193 7.09 2.36 26.72
N GLY A 194 6.02 2.08 27.48
CA GLY A 194 6.12 1.64 28.87
C GLY A 194 6.81 0.26 29.05
N ARG A 195 6.71 -0.63 28.08
CA ARG A 195 7.35 -1.96 28.12
C ARG A 195 8.82 -1.88 27.69
N LEU A 196 9.14 -0.99 26.74
CA LEU A 196 10.53 -0.63 26.38
C LEU A 196 11.27 0.00 27.57
N PHE A 197 10.62 0.90 28.30
CA PHE A 197 11.19 1.49 29.52
C PHE A 197 11.46 0.46 30.61
N LYS A 198 10.51 -0.46 30.87
CA LYS A 198 10.70 -1.55 31.82
C LYS A 198 11.83 -2.51 31.42
N LEU A 199 11.96 -2.78 30.11
CA LEU A 199 13.02 -3.65 29.60
C LEU A 199 14.40 -2.98 29.69
N GLY A 200 14.48 -1.67 29.37
CA GLY A 200 15.69 -0.88 29.57
C GLY A 200 16.11 -0.79 31.04
N LEU A 201 15.14 -0.63 31.95
CA LEU A 201 15.39 -0.62 33.40
C LEU A 201 15.77 -2.00 33.96
N ALA A 202 15.18 -3.08 33.44
CA ALA A 202 15.56 -4.43 33.83
C ALA A 202 16.99 -4.77 33.35
N LEU A 203 17.35 -4.32 32.15
CA LEU A 203 18.67 -4.58 31.55
C LEU A 203 19.80 -3.80 32.24
N ASN A 204 19.53 -2.57 32.72
CA ASN A 204 20.52 -1.74 33.40
C ASN A 204 20.65 -2.02 34.91
N TRP A 205 19.74 -2.83 35.48
CA TRP A 205 19.71 -3.16 36.91
C TRP A 205 21.03 -3.72 37.46
N PRO A 206 21.74 -4.66 36.80
CA PRO A 206 23.01 -5.18 37.31
C PRO A 206 24.12 -4.12 37.39
N VAL A 207 24.15 -3.18 36.44
CA VAL A 207 25.14 -2.08 36.41
C VAL A 207 24.83 -1.06 37.50
N ALA A 208 23.54 -0.71 37.68
CA ALA A 208 23.10 0.17 38.75
C ALA A 208 23.49 -0.37 40.14
N LEU A 209 23.36 -1.68 40.35
CA LEU A 209 23.74 -2.35 41.60
C LEU A 209 25.25 -2.27 41.85
N MET A 210 26.07 -2.45 40.81
CA MET A 210 27.54 -2.31 40.91
C MET A 210 27.97 -0.88 41.21
N VAL A 211 27.34 0.12 40.57
CA VAL A 211 27.62 1.54 40.85
C VAL A 211 27.23 1.90 42.29
N LEU A 212 26.08 1.42 42.77
CA LEU A 212 25.64 1.63 44.15
C LEU A 212 26.63 1.02 45.16
N LEU A 213 27.07 -0.23 44.93
CA LEU A 213 28.05 -0.89 45.80
C LEU A 213 29.39 -0.15 45.81
N SER A 214 29.86 0.30 44.64
CA SER A 214 31.09 1.09 44.55
C SER A 214 30.98 2.42 45.30
N LEU A 215 29.85 3.11 45.19
CA LEU A 215 29.59 4.36 45.90
C LEU A 215 29.53 4.16 47.42
N VAL A 216 28.90 3.09 47.89
CA VAL A 216 28.86 2.74 49.32
C VAL A 216 30.24 2.41 49.85
N ALA A 217 31.04 1.63 49.11
CA ALA A 217 32.42 1.33 49.48
C ALA A 217 33.29 2.60 49.51
N PHE A 218 33.12 3.49 48.53
CA PHE A 218 33.82 4.77 48.47
C PHE A 218 33.47 5.67 49.66
N LEU A 219 32.18 5.81 49.97
CA LEU A 219 31.72 6.58 51.14
C LEU A 219 32.25 5.97 52.44
N PHE A 220 32.24 4.63 52.57
CA PHE A 220 32.80 3.96 53.75
C PHE A 220 34.29 4.23 53.91
N VAL A 221 35.07 4.23 52.82
CA VAL A 221 36.49 4.58 52.85
C VAL A 221 36.71 6.05 53.18
N MET A 222 35.86 6.95 52.68
CA MET A 222 35.91 8.40 52.98
C MET A 222 35.55 8.71 54.45
N PHE A 223 34.56 8.02 55.03
CA PHE A 223 34.17 8.23 56.43
C PHE A 223 35.07 7.50 57.43
N LYS A 224 35.85 6.50 56.99
CA LYS A 224 36.81 5.77 57.82
C LYS A 224 38.21 6.40 57.82
N ARG A 225 38.45 7.41 56.97
CA ARG A 225 39.72 8.13 56.84
C ARG A 225 39.62 9.49 57.51
#